data_AF-A0A7U9Q1P8-F1
#
_entry.id   AF-A0A7U9Q1P8-F1
#
_cell.length_a   1.000
_cell.length_b   1.000
_cell.length_c   1.000
_cell.angle_alpha   90.00
_cell.angle_beta   90.00
_cell.angle_gamma   90.00
#
_symmetry.space_group_name_H-M   'P 1'
#
loop_
_entity.id
_entity.type
_entity.pdbx_description
1 polymer ?
#
loop_
_entity_poly.entity_id
_entity_poly.type
_entity_poly.pdbx_seq_one_letter_code
_entity_poly.pdbx_strand_id
1 'polypeptide(L)'
;MHGESGSARRRVAHPSVEAVVRAFLASVDRSRPGLVEGLYLTGSLALGDFRPGRSDVDFVAVTAQRLSATDVTALEQAHAVPARGPVPGGFEVGVDRAALHDWILGNLDGYWRRWHTTHRAPLSLASLAALGGWATAWGVLGVSRLHHTAATGEIVSKSAAGRYALETFAPEWHPVIEEALRLHGSVTAPPAAPSRPLRNPFARRRAATDFVAMVVEDATSAG
;
A
#
# COMPACT_ATOMS: atom_id res chain seq x y z
N MET A 1 -9.98 25.56 -35.18
CA MET A 1 -9.00 25.64 -34.07
C MET A 1 -9.00 24.29 -33.37
N HIS A 2 -7.83 23.79 -32.98
CA HIS A 2 -7.66 22.39 -32.62
C HIS A 2 -8.24 22.06 -31.24
N GLY A 3 -8.97 20.96 -31.14
CA GLY A 3 -9.31 20.34 -29.87
C GLY A 3 -8.12 19.51 -29.39
N GLU A 4 -7.56 19.86 -28.24
CA GLU A 4 -6.57 19.02 -27.56
C GLU A 4 -7.28 17.84 -26.89
N SER A 5 -7.36 16.73 -27.63
CA SER A 5 -7.71 15.44 -27.04
C SER A 5 -6.60 15.06 -26.05
N GLY A 6 -6.87 15.19 -24.76
CA GLY A 6 -5.94 14.91 -23.68
C GLY A 6 -5.53 13.45 -23.67
N SER A 7 -4.46 13.13 -24.40
CA SER A 7 -3.86 11.79 -24.42
C SER A 7 -3.42 11.43 -23.01
N ALA A 8 -4.19 10.55 -22.35
CA ALA A 8 -3.83 9.97 -21.07
C ALA A 8 -2.47 9.28 -21.22
N ARG A 9 -1.41 9.93 -20.72
CA ARG A 9 -0.03 9.46 -20.89
C ARG A 9 0.13 8.10 -20.24
N ARG A 10 0.07 7.06 -21.07
CA ARG A 10 0.25 5.66 -20.69
C ARG A 10 1.62 5.48 -20.03
N ARG A 11 1.66 5.53 -18.69
CA ARG A 11 2.84 5.08 -17.94
C ARG A 11 3.01 3.60 -18.26
N VAL A 12 4.10 3.26 -18.94
CA VAL A 12 4.41 1.88 -19.29
C VAL A 12 4.59 1.10 -18.00
N ALA A 13 3.75 0.09 -17.77
CA ALA A 13 3.90 -0.80 -16.63
C ALA A 13 5.22 -1.56 -16.76
N HIS A 14 5.90 -1.82 -15.65
CA HIS A 14 7.18 -2.55 -15.67
C HIS A 14 6.99 -3.93 -16.32
N PRO A 15 7.95 -4.49 -17.09
CA PRO A 15 7.75 -5.78 -17.76
C PRO A 15 7.39 -6.95 -16.85
N SER A 16 7.70 -6.87 -15.55
CA SER A 16 7.28 -7.84 -14.52
C SER A 16 5.83 -7.69 -14.03
N VAL A 17 5.11 -6.65 -14.44
CA VAL A 17 3.74 -6.30 -13.99
C VAL A 17 2.73 -6.71 -15.03
N GLU A 18 2.93 -6.21 -16.27
CA GLU A 18 2.33 -6.78 -17.46
C GLU A 18 2.38 -8.29 -17.32
N ALA A 19 3.56 -8.77 -16.96
CA ALA A 19 3.80 -10.14 -16.63
C ALA A 19 2.75 -10.83 -15.77
N VAL A 20 2.58 -10.44 -14.52
CA VAL A 20 1.65 -11.11 -13.62
C VAL A 20 0.21 -11.09 -14.17
N VAL A 21 -0.20 -10.01 -14.83
CA VAL A 21 -1.55 -9.85 -15.38
C VAL A 21 -1.91 -10.90 -16.43
N ARG A 22 -1.07 -11.15 -17.45
CA ARG A 22 -1.50 -12.01 -18.57
C ARG A 22 -1.67 -13.46 -18.23
N ALA A 23 -0.77 -14.09 -17.47
CA ALA A 23 -0.96 -15.50 -17.14
C ALA A 23 -1.93 -15.74 -15.96
N PHE A 24 -2.26 -14.70 -15.17
CA PHE A 24 -3.51 -14.70 -14.41
C PHE A 24 -4.72 -14.80 -15.35
N LEU A 25 -4.90 -13.82 -16.26
CA LEU A 25 -6.03 -13.80 -17.20
C LEU A 25 -6.11 -15.08 -18.05
N ALA A 26 -4.99 -15.54 -18.62
CA ALA A 26 -4.95 -16.77 -19.42
C ALA A 26 -5.16 -18.07 -18.61
N SER A 27 -5.05 -18.03 -17.28
CA SER A 27 -5.45 -19.13 -16.40
C SER A 27 -6.94 -19.08 -16.09
N VAL A 28 -7.50 -17.88 -15.91
CA VAL A 28 -8.95 -17.68 -15.79
C VAL A 28 -9.65 -18.07 -17.09
N ASP A 29 -9.25 -17.52 -18.24
CA ASP A 29 -9.89 -17.81 -19.54
C ASP A 29 -9.84 -19.29 -19.93
N ARG A 30 -8.82 -20.04 -19.50
CA ARG A 30 -8.71 -21.48 -19.76
C ARG A 30 -9.71 -22.30 -18.96
N SER A 31 -10.05 -21.85 -17.75
CA SER A 31 -10.95 -22.56 -16.83
C SER A 31 -12.39 -22.05 -16.94
N ARG A 32 -12.56 -20.74 -17.11
CA ARG A 32 -13.81 -19.98 -17.16
C ARG A 32 -13.74 -18.92 -18.28
N PRO A 33 -13.84 -19.31 -19.56
CA PRO A 33 -13.74 -18.39 -20.70
C PRO A 33 -14.72 -17.21 -20.58
N GLY A 34 -14.23 -15.98 -20.76
CA GLY A 34 -15.07 -14.78 -20.74
C GLY A 34 -15.64 -14.41 -19.36
N LEU A 35 -15.14 -15.02 -18.27
CA LEU A 35 -15.56 -14.65 -16.92
C LEU A 35 -15.13 -13.23 -16.55
N VAL A 36 -13.88 -12.85 -16.90
CA VAL A 36 -13.31 -11.53 -16.60
C VAL A 36 -13.41 -10.64 -17.84
N GLU A 37 -14.16 -9.54 -17.73
CA GLU A 37 -14.37 -8.58 -18.82
C GLU A 37 -13.34 -7.43 -18.80
N GLY A 38 -12.72 -7.17 -17.65
CA GLY A 38 -11.67 -6.17 -17.52
C GLY A 38 -10.85 -6.32 -16.25
N LEU A 39 -9.59 -5.87 -16.32
CA LEU A 39 -8.64 -5.91 -15.21
C LEU A 39 -7.90 -4.57 -15.09
N TYR A 40 -7.80 -4.09 -13.86
CA TYR A 40 -7.42 -2.72 -13.53
C TYR A 40 -6.28 -2.73 -12.54
N LEU A 41 -5.10 -2.28 -12.96
CA LEU A 41 -3.94 -2.17 -12.07
C LEU A 41 -4.15 -1.04 -11.05
N THR A 42 -3.96 -1.35 -9.77
CA THR A 42 -4.18 -0.41 -8.66
C THR A 42 -2.92 -0.25 -7.80
N GLY A 43 -3.07 0.12 -6.54
CA GLY A 43 -2.00 0.10 -5.54
C GLY A 43 -0.74 0.86 -5.96
N SER A 44 0.43 0.26 -5.73
CA SER A 44 1.72 0.94 -6.00
C SER A 44 1.96 1.26 -7.48
N LEU A 45 1.27 0.58 -8.40
CA LEU A 45 1.37 0.80 -9.84
C LEU A 45 0.65 2.07 -10.28
N ALA A 46 -0.63 2.18 -9.93
CA ALA A 46 -1.43 3.38 -10.20
C ALA A 46 -0.82 4.62 -9.53
N LEU A 47 -0.27 4.45 -8.33
CA LEU A 47 0.36 5.52 -7.53
C LEU A 47 1.81 5.84 -7.93
N GLY A 48 2.34 5.23 -9.00
CA GLY A 48 3.68 5.52 -9.53
C GLY A 48 4.85 5.17 -8.59
N ASP A 49 4.63 4.25 -7.66
CA ASP A 49 5.57 3.87 -6.59
C ASP A 49 5.90 2.36 -6.60
N PHE A 50 5.71 1.71 -7.75
CA PHE A 50 5.99 0.29 -7.93
C PHE A 50 7.49 0.01 -7.92
N ARG A 51 7.92 -0.98 -7.11
CA ARG A 51 9.30 -1.44 -6.98
C ARG A 51 9.44 -2.86 -7.52
N PRO A 52 10.13 -3.09 -8.65
CA PRO A 52 10.38 -4.44 -9.17
C PRO A 52 10.98 -5.37 -8.10
N GLY A 53 10.39 -6.55 -7.93
CA GLY A 53 10.83 -7.53 -6.93
C GLY A 53 10.57 -7.16 -5.45
N ARG A 54 9.78 -6.11 -5.18
CA ARG A 54 9.41 -5.69 -3.82
C ARG A 54 7.94 -5.27 -3.66
N SER A 55 7.34 -4.70 -4.70
CA SER A 55 5.92 -4.37 -4.75
C SER A 55 5.11 -5.54 -5.30
N ASP A 56 3.94 -5.74 -4.71
CA ASP A 56 2.89 -6.60 -5.23
C ASP A 56 2.29 -6.02 -6.53
N VAL A 57 1.57 -6.86 -7.29
CA VAL A 57 0.79 -6.44 -8.47
C VAL A 57 -0.68 -6.43 -8.08
N ASP A 58 -1.10 -5.31 -7.49
CA ASP A 58 -2.49 -5.07 -7.08
C ASP A 58 -3.40 -4.86 -8.31
N PHE A 59 -4.54 -5.52 -8.36
CA PHE A 59 -5.56 -5.27 -9.38
C PHE A 59 -7.00 -5.47 -8.89
N VAL A 60 -7.95 -4.89 -9.63
CA VAL A 60 -9.38 -5.20 -9.55
C VAL A 60 -9.80 -5.86 -10.87
N ALA A 61 -10.55 -6.96 -10.80
CA ALA A 61 -11.14 -7.60 -11.97
C ALA A 61 -12.67 -7.42 -11.93
N VAL A 62 -13.27 -7.11 -13.08
CA VAL A 62 -14.73 -7.09 -13.27
C VAL A 62 -15.15 -8.32 -14.06
N THR A 63 -16.27 -8.90 -13.65
CA THR A 63 -16.82 -10.13 -14.23
C THR A 63 -18.21 -9.94 -14.79
N ALA A 64 -18.49 -10.61 -15.92
CA ALA A 64 -19.75 -10.52 -16.66
C ALA A 64 -21.00 -10.90 -15.84
N GLN A 65 -20.79 -11.65 -14.76
CA GLN A 65 -21.84 -12.20 -13.91
C GLN A 65 -21.38 -12.27 -12.45
N ARG A 66 -22.33 -12.48 -11.55
CA ARG A 66 -22.04 -12.77 -10.14
C ARG A 66 -21.34 -14.13 -10.04
N LEU A 67 -20.24 -14.17 -9.30
CA LEU A 67 -19.42 -15.38 -9.13
C LEU A 67 -20.22 -16.53 -8.47
N SER A 68 -20.17 -17.70 -9.08
CA SER A 68 -20.47 -18.98 -8.44
C SER A 68 -19.26 -19.48 -7.63
N ALA A 69 -19.46 -20.50 -6.79
CA ALA A 69 -18.35 -21.13 -6.07
C ALA A 69 -17.26 -21.67 -7.01
N THR A 70 -17.65 -22.21 -8.18
CA THR A 70 -16.72 -22.69 -9.21
C THR A 70 -15.91 -21.55 -9.84
N ASP A 71 -16.51 -20.37 -10.01
CA ASP A 71 -15.78 -19.17 -10.48
C ASP A 71 -14.74 -18.71 -9.45
N VAL A 72 -15.10 -18.71 -8.16
CA VAL A 72 -14.18 -18.36 -7.06
C VAL A 72 -12.99 -19.31 -7.05
N THR A 73 -13.21 -20.64 -7.08
CA THR A 73 -12.12 -21.63 -7.12
C THR A 73 -11.22 -21.48 -8.36
N ALA A 74 -11.78 -21.13 -9.52
CA ALA A 74 -10.98 -20.87 -10.72
C ALA A 74 -10.11 -19.60 -10.59
N LEU A 75 -10.63 -18.54 -9.96
CA LEU A 75 -9.90 -17.31 -9.66
C LEU A 75 -8.79 -17.54 -8.63
N GLU A 76 -9.04 -18.34 -7.58
CA GLU A 76 -8.04 -18.76 -6.59
C GLU A 76 -6.90 -19.53 -7.25
N GLN A 77 -7.22 -20.50 -8.13
CA GLN A 77 -6.23 -21.27 -8.89
C GLN A 77 -5.42 -20.39 -9.83
N ALA A 78 -6.06 -19.43 -10.53
CA ALA A 78 -5.36 -18.49 -11.39
C ALA A 78 -4.42 -17.55 -10.61
N HIS A 79 -4.81 -17.14 -9.40
CA HIS A 79 -3.99 -16.29 -8.53
C HIS A 79 -2.73 -17.00 -8.00
N ALA A 80 -2.73 -18.34 -7.95
CA ALA A 80 -1.58 -19.15 -7.55
C ALA A 80 -0.49 -19.30 -8.65
N VAL A 81 -0.67 -18.72 -9.85
CA VAL A 81 0.23 -18.91 -11.00
C VAL A 81 1.11 -17.67 -11.24
N PRO A 82 2.46 -17.77 -11.18
CA PRO A 82 3.37 -16.71 -11.61
C PRO A 82 3.34 -16.55 -13.14
N ALA A 83 3.34 -15.32 -13.65
CA ALA A 83 2.82 -15.02 -15.00
C ALA A 83 3.68 -14.05 -15.86
N ARG A 84 3.53 -14.02 -17.22
CA ARG A 84 4.19 -13.06 -18.19
C ARG A 84 3.29 -12.47 -19.35
N GLY A 85 3.40 -11.18 -19.76
CA GLY A 85 2.85 -10.43 -20.96
C GLY A 85 1.72 -9.32 -20.81
N PRO A 86 1.56 -8.31 -21.70
CA PRO A 86 0.70 -7.06 -21.54
C PRO A 86 -0.85 -7.16 -21.75
N VAL A 87 -1.65 -6.05 -21.77
CA VAL A 87 -2.38 -5.26 -20.70
C VAL A 87 -3.66 -4.55 -21.28
N PRO A 88 -4.79 -4.33 -20.54
CA PRO A 88 -5.89 -3.40 -20.93
C PRO A 88 -6.40 -2.38 -19.85
N GLY A 89 -7.40 -1.55 -20.19
CA GLY A 89 -8.25 -0.67 -19.33
C GLY A 89 -9.75 -0.86 -19.69
N GLY A 90 -10.77 -0.01 -19.45
CA GLY A 90 -10.96 1.27 -18.72
C GLY A 90 -12.43 1.37 -18.18
N PHE A 91 -12.69 1.64 -16.88
CA PHE A 91 -14.03 1.90 -16.28
C PHE A 91 -13.93 2.85 -15.06
N GLU A 92 -15.05 3.45 -14.66
CA GLU A 92 -15.12 4.41 -13.53
C GLU A 92 -15.67 3.78 -12.23
N VAL A 93 -15.14 4.22 -11.08
CA VAL A 93 -15.57 3.79 -9.73
C VAL A 93 -16.08 5.01 -8.97
N GLY A 94 -17.33 4.95 -8.48
CA GLY A 94 -17.85 5.94 -7.53
C GLY A 94 -17.23 5.75 -6.14
N VAL A 95 -16.83 6.85 -5.50
CA VAL A 95 -16.22 6.85 -4.16
C VAL A 95 -17.08 7.64 -3.20
N ASP A 96 -17.63 6.97 -2.19
CA ASP A 96 -18.17 7.63 -1.00
C ASP A 96 -17.02 8.08 -0.10
N ARG A 97 -16.82 9.40 -0.01
CA ARG A 97 -15.73 9.99 0.78
C ARG A 97 -16.02 9.98 2.29
N ALA A 98 -17.28 10.04 2.70
CA ALA A 98 -17.65 10.02 4.12
C ALA A 98 -17.47 8.60 4.68
N ALA A 99 -18.02 7.59 4.00
CA ALA A 99 -17.82 6.20 4.39
C ALA A 99 -16.34 5.77 4.37
N LEU A 100 -15.53 6.31 3.45
CA LEU A 100 -14.08 6.11 3.45
C LEU A 100 -13.40 6.74 4.67
N HIS A 101 -13.77 7.97 5.04
CA HIS A 101 -13.20 8.67 6.20
C HIS A 101 -13.54 7.93 7.51
N ASP A 102 -14.81 7.59 7.73
CA ASP A 102 -15.28 6.85 8.91
C ASP A 102 -14.57 5.49 9.03
N TRP A 103 -14.42 4.78 7.90
CA TRP A 103 -13.71 3.51 7.87
C TRP A 103 -12.22 3.65 8.21
N ILE A 104 -11.56 4.73 7.78
CA ILE A 104 -10.15 4.99 8.09
C ILE A 104 -9.97 5.23 9.60
N LEU A 105 -10.81 6.08 10.22
CA LEU A 105 -10.74 6.35 11.65
C LEU A 105 -10.99 5.07 12.47
N GLY A 106 -12.01 4.28 12.10
CA GLY A 106 -12.27 2.98 12.70
C GLY A 106 -11.14 1.95 12.49
N ASN A 107 -10.44 2.00 11.35
CA ASN A 107 -9.28 1.15 11.09
C ASN A 107 -8.08 1.52 11.97
N LEU A 108 -7.83 2.82 12.16
CA LEU A 108 -6.79 3.33 13.04
C LEU A 108 -7.06 2.96 14.51
N ASP A 109 -8.26 3.26 15.00
CA ASP A 109 -8.62 3.00 16.39
C ASP A 109 -8.76 1.50 16.73
N GLY A 110 -9.24 0.69 15.78
CA GLY A 110 -9.41 -0.75 15.97
C GLY A 110 -8.17 -1.58 15.65
N TYR A 111 -7.74 -1.58 14.39
CA TYR A 111 -6.68 -2.47 13.89
C TYR A 111 -5.29 -1.98 14.29
N TRP A 112 -4.99 -0.69 14.08
CA TRP A 112 -3.66 -0.15 14.36
C TRP A 112 -3.37 0.00 15.85
N ARG A 113 -4.35 0.41 16.66
CA ARG A 113 -4.23 0.38 18.12
C ARG A 113 -3.93 -1.02 18.66
N ARG A 114 -4.57 -2.06 18.11
CA ARG A 114 -4.28 -3.48 18.43
C ARG A 114 -2.92 -3.94 17.92
N TRP A 115 -2.51 -3.48 16.74
CA TRP A 115 -1.17 -3.75 16.22
C TRP A 115 -0.11 -3.19 17.16
N HIS A 116 -0.25 -1.92 17.57
CA HIS A 116 0.64 -1.26 18.53
C HIS A 116 0.77 -2.06 19.83
N THR A 117 -0.34 -2.40 20.51
CA THR A 117 -0.28 -3.14 21.79
C THR A 117 0.40 -4.50 21.65
N THR A 118 0.08 -5.24 20.58
CA THR A 118 0.65 -6.56 20.27
C THR A 118 2.16 -6.51 20.01
N HIS A 119 2.64 -5.49 19.29
CA HIS A 119 4.04 -5.36 18.88
C HIS A 119 4.89 -4.61 19.91
N ARG A 120 4.29 -3.86 20.84
CA ARG A 120 4.94 -3.25 22.02
C ARG A 120 5.25 -4.31 23.09
N ALA A 121 4.33 -5.24 23.33
CA ALA A 121 4.40 -6.25 24.40
C ALA A 121 5.77 -6.94 24.49
N PRO A 122 6.31 -7.19 25.71
CA PRO A 122 7.59 -7.86 25.87
C PRO A 122 7.47 -9.35 25.49
N LEU A 123 8.47 -9.86 24.76
CA LEU A 123 8.68 -11.28 24.49
C LEU A 123 7.55 -12.01 23.72
N SER A 124 6.63 -11.29 23.08
CA SER A 124 5.67 -11.90 22.14
C SER A 124 6.35 -12.28 20.82
N LEU A 125 5.87 -13.33 20.13
CA LEU A 125 6.37 -13.69 18.79
C LEU A 125 6.28 -12.53 17.80
N ALA A 126 5.21 -11.74 17.87
CA ALA A 126 5.04 -10.51 17.09
C ALA A 126 6.10 -9.45 17.43
N SER A 127 6.44 -9.25 18.71
CA SER A 127 7.48 -8.31 19.13
C SER A 127 8.89 -8.72 18.66
N LEU A 128 9.15 -10.03 18.55
CA LEU A 128 10.40 -10.57 18.02
C LEU A 128 10.47 -10.42 16.49
N ALA A 129 9.39 -10.74 15.77
CA ALA A 129 9.27 -10.48 14.34
C ALA A 129 9.45 -8.99 14.00
N ALA A 130 8.97 -8.10 14.87
CA ALA A 130 9.08 -6.64 14.74
C ALA A 130 10.50 -6.07 14.87
N LEU A 131 11.50 -6.88 15.25
CA LEU A 131 12.91 -6.48 15.20
C LEU A 131 13.42 -6.38 13.75
N GLY A 132 12.79 -7.15 12.83
CA GLY A 132 13.01 -7.04 11.40
C GLY A 132 12.49 -5.73 10.83
N GLY A 133 13.18 -5.18 9.83
CA GLY A 133 12.84 -3.86 9.26
C GLY A 133 11.50 -3.80 8.51
N TRP A 134 10.91 -4.95 8.16
CA TRP A 134 9.60 -5.01 7.50
C TRP A 134 8.50 -4.38 8.36
N ALA A 135 8.44 -4.70 9.67
CA ALA A 135 7.42 -4.17 10.57
C ALA A 135 7.54 -2.65 10.77
N THR A 136 8.77 -2.12 10.81
CA THR A 136 9.02 -0.67 10.85
C THR A 136 8.51 0.01 9.58
N ALA A 137 8.91 -0.46 8.40
CA ALA A 137 8.50 0.14 7.13
C ALA A 137 6.99 0.02 6.88
N TRP A 138 6.41 -1.15 7.19
CA TRP A 138 4.98 -1.42 7.02
C TRP A 138 4.13 -0.63 8.01
N GLY A 139 4.55 -0.53 9.28
CA GLY A 139 3.80 0.16 10.31
C GLY A 139 3.81 1.67 10.15
N VAL A 140 5.01 2.27 10.10
CA VAL A 140 5.20 3.72 9.98
C VAL A 140 4.56 4.26 8.70
N LEU A 141 4.90 3.69 7.54
CA LEU A 141 4.32 4.13 6.26
C LEU A 141 2.84 3.69 6.10
N GLY A 142 2.38 2.72 6.89
CA GLY A 142 0.99 2.28 6.92
C GLY A 142 0.07 3.31 7.55
N VAL A 143 0.33 3.69 8.81
CA VAL A 143 -0.46 4.71 9.49
C VAL A 143 -0.34 6.08 8.83
N SER A 144 0.83 6.45 8.31
CA SER A 144 0.99 7.74 7.60
C SER A 144 0.14 7.84 6.32
N ARG A 145 -0.16 6.72 5.64
CA ARG A 145 -1.09 6.72 4.50
C ARG A 145 -2.53 6.96 4.95
N LEU A 146 -2.94 6.34 6.05
CA LEU A 146 -4.29 6.47 6.59
C LEU A 146 -4.52 7.88 7.11
N HIS A 147 -3.58 8.42 7.88
CA HIS A 147 -3.59 9.80 8.35
C HIS A 147 -3.67 10.81 7.20
N HIS A 148 -2.82 10.69 6.17
CA HIS A 148 -2.93 11.50 4.95
C HIS A 148 -4.32 11.42 4.31
N THR A 149 -4.87 10.21 4.19
CA THR A 149 -6.16 10.00 3.52
C THR A 149 -7.32 10.56 4.35
N ALA A 150 -7.25 10.50 5.69
CA ALA A 150 -8.22 11.17 6.57
C ALA A 150 -8.14 12.69 6.44
N ALA A 151 -6.93 13.26 6.46
CA ALA A 151 -6.71 14.71 6.40
C ALA A 151 -7.03 15.36 5.04
N THR A 152 -6.88 14.63 3.94
CA THR A 152 -6.99 15.19 2.56
C THR A 152 -8.09 14.57 1.70
N GLY A 153 -8.57 13.37 2.03
CA GLY A 153 -9.39 12.54 1.15
C GLY A 153 -8.62 11.88 0.00
N GLU A 154 -7.29 12.05 -0.09
CA GLU A 154 -6.47 11.51 -1.18
C GLU A 154 -5.65 10.28 -0.76
N ILE A 155 -5.67 9.25 -1.60
CA ILE A 155 -4.90 8.01 -1.41
C ILE A 155 -3.51 8.17 -2.03
N VAL A 156 -2.48 8.07 -1.21
CA VAL A 156 -1.07 8.18 -1.64
C VAL A 156 -0.29 6.86 -1.49
N SER A 157 0.90 6.81 -2.08
CA SER A 157 1.82 5.67 -1.96
C SER A 157 2.52 5.62 -0.59
N LYS A 158 3.18 4.50 -0.26
CA LYS A 158 3.97 4.39 0.99
C LYS A 158 5.10 5.42 1.02
N SER A 159 5.73 5.69 -0.11
CA SER A 159 6.81 6.69 -0.22
C SER A 159 6.31 8.13 -0.11
N ALA A 160 5.16 8.42 -0.70
CA ALA A 160 4.53 9.73 -0.58
C ALA A 160 4.04 9.98 0.86
N ALA A 161 3.43 8.99 1.51
CA ALA A 161 3.05 9.07 2.92
C ALA A 161 4.23 9.27 3.87
N GLY A 162 5.39 8.66 3.60
CA GLY A 162 6.59 8.93 4.40
C GLY A 162 7.15 10.34 4.21
N ARG A 163 7.04 10.94 3.01
CA ARG A 163 7.40 12.36 2.81
C ARG A 163 6.42 13.29 3.52
N TYR A 164 5.12 13.05 3.35
CA TYR A 164 4.07 13.72 4.10
C TYR A 164 4.29 13.65 5.62
N ALA A 165 4.69 12.50 6.16
CA ALA A 165 4.99 12.34 7.58
C ALA A 165 6.19 13.18 8.05
N LEU A 166 7.22 13.38 7.22
CA LEU A 166 8.34 14.30 7.52
C LEU A 166 7.91 15.77 7.49
N GLU A 167 6.94 16.12 6.64
CA GLU A 167 6.38 17.47 6.52
C GLU A 167 5.35 17.79 7.62
N THR A 168 4.67 16.77 8.16
CA THR A 168 3.53 16.91 9.09
C THR A 168 3.92 16.73 10.56
N PHE A 169 4.74 15.74 10.90
CA PHE A 169 5.04 15.39 12.29
C PHE A 169 6.34 16.02 12.79
N ALA A 170 6.41 16.23 14.11
CA ALA A 170 7.54 16.88 14.77
C ALA A 170 8.90 16.21 14.46
N PRO A 171 10.02 16.96 14.42
CA PRO A 171 11.34 16.45 14.04
C PRO A 171 11.86 15.25 14.85
N GLU A 172 11.38 15.06 16.08
CA GLU A 172 11.67 13.88 16.91
C GLU A 172 11.25 12.54 16.26
N TRP A 173 10.27 12.57 15.36
CA TRP A 173 9.79 11.39 14.62
C TRP A 173 10.53 11.16 13.30
N HIS A 174 11.27 12.15 12.78
CA HIS A 174 12.01 12.03 11.51
C HIS A 174 12.98 10.82 11.48
N PRO A 175 13.73 10.47 12.55
CA PRO A 175 14.61 9.30 12.54
C PRO A 175 13.91 7.96 12.24
N VAL A 176 12.65 7.79 12.65
CA VAL A 176 11.92 6.54 12.40
C VAL A 176 11.20 6.56 11.05
N ILE A 177 10.77 7.73 10.58
CA ILE A 177 10.20 7.91 9.24
C ILE A 177 11.27 7.71 8.16
N GLU A 178 12.46 8.30 8.33
CA GLU A 178 13.61 8.09 7.43
C GLU A 178 14.06 6.62 7.40
N GLU A 179 14.14 5.96 8.56
CA GLU A 179 14.48 4.53 8.64
C GLU A 179 13.41 3.66 7.95
N ALA A 180 12.12 3.99 8.10
CA ALA A 180 11.03 3.31 7.42
C ALA A 180 11.09 3.46 5.89
N LEU A 181 11.34 4.68 5.39
CA LEU A 181 11.58 4.96 3.96
C LEU A 181 12.81 4.19 3.43
N ARG A 182 13.92 4.21 4.18
CA ARG A 182 15.16 3.47 3.83
C ARG A 182 14.92 1.96 3.75
N LEU A 183 14.19 1.40 4.72
CA LEU A 183 13.86 -0.03 4.76
C LEU A 183 12.87 -0.42 3.63
N HIS A 184 11.90 0.43 3.33
CA HIS A 184 11.01 0.24 2.18
C HIS A 184 11.79 0.23 0.85
N GLY A 185 12.88 1.00 0.76
CA GLY A 185 13.65 1.21 -0.46
C GLY A 185 13.07 2.36 -1.30
N SER A 186 12.46 3.35 -0.66
CA SER A 186 11.92 4.55 -1.30
C SER A 186 12.89 5.73 -1.33
N VAL A 187 14.02 5.61 -0.66
CA VAL A 187 15.14 6.56 -0.69
C VAL A 187 16.03 6.23 -1.90
N THR A 188 15.92 7.00 -2.98
CA THR A 188 16.86 6.95 -4.13
C THR A 188 18.15 7.74 -3.89
N ALA A 189 18.10 8.76 -3.03
CA ALA A 189 19.26 9.48 -2.51
C ALA A 189 18.98 9.87 -1.04
N PRO A 190 19.98 9.82 -0.14
CA PRO A 190 19.79 10.21 1.26
C PRO A 190 19.39 11.69 1.38
N PRO A 191 18.60 12.08 2.40
CA PRO A 191 18.26 13.47 2.63
C PRO A 191 19.52 14.31 2.90
N ALA A 192 19.46 15.61 2.62
CA ALA A 192 20.61 16.53 2.72
C ALA A 192 21.18 16.63 4.15
N ALA A 193 20.34 16.45 5.16
CA ALA A 193 20.72 16.35 6.57
C ALA A 193 19.98 15.13 7.18
N PRO A 194 20.56 13.92 7.14
CA PRO A 194 19.90 12.71 7.63
C PRO A 194 19.88 12.65 9.15
N SER A 195 18.77 12.17 9.69
CA SER A 195 18.62 11.81 11.09
C SER A 195 19.62 10.70 11.50
N ARG A 196 19.92 10.61 12.80
CA ARG A 196 20.81 9.56 13.33
C ARG A 196 20.19 8.16 13.08
N PRO A 197 20.87 7.23 12.38
CA PRO A 197 20.27 5.96 12.00
C PRO A 197 19.90 5.07 13.19
N LEU A 198 18.68 4.51 13.19
CA LEU A 198 18.17 3.58 14.19
C LEU A 198 18.75 2.16 14.02
N ARG A 199 20.07 2.03 14.20
CA ARG A 199 20.83 0.77 14.01
C ARG A 199 20.44 -0.34 14.99
N ASN A 200 20.01 0.01 16.20
CA ASN A 200 19.59 -0.97 17.22
C ASN A 200 18.15 -1.45 16.92
N PRO A 201 17.90 -2.74 16.66
CA PRO A 201 16.57 -3.25 16.32
C PRO A 201 15.51 -3.01 17.40
N PHE A 202 15.89 -3.03 18.67
CA PHE A 202 14.96 -2.76 19.78
C PHE A 202 14.57 -1.28 19.87
N ALA A 203 15.53 -0.38 19.65
CA ALA A 203 15.27 1.07 19.58
C ALA A 203 14.39 1.40 18.36
N ARG A 204 14.66 0.77 17.21
CA ARG A 204 13.85 0.90 16.00
C ARG A 204 12.43 0.39 16.19
N ARG A 205 12.26 -0.81 16.78
CA ARG A 205 10.93 -1.36 17.11
C ARG A 205 10.16 -0.40 18.00
N ARG A 206 10.78 0.06 19.09
CA ARG A 206 10.18 1.01 20.06
C ARG A 206 9.71 2.28 19.35
N ALA A 207 10.60 2.96 18.64
CA ALA A 207 10.26 4.19 17.91
C ALA A 207 9.13 3.96 16.89
N ALA A 208 9.10 2.82 16.20
CA ALA A 208 8.03 2.50 15.25
C ALA A 208 6.69 2.26 15.95
N THR A 209 6.68 1.56 17.10
CA THR A 209 5.47 1.34 17.88
C THR A 209 4.96 2.62 18.56
N ASP A 210 5.87 3.49 19.03
CA ASP A 210 5.53 4.78 19.64
C ASP A 210 4.97 5.74 18.57
N PHE A 211 5.56 5.79 17.38
CA PHE A 211 5.05 6.57 16.25
C PHE A 211 3.65 6.11 15.80
N VAL A 212 3.41 4.79 15.72
CA VAL A 212 2.09 4.26 15.38
C VAL A 212 1.03 4.67 16.41
N ALA A 213 1.37 4.70 17.70
CA ALA A 213 0.45 5.20 18.73
C ALA A 213 0.14 6.70 18.54
N MET A 214 1.19 7.52 18.35
CA MET A 214 1.06 8.97 18.12
C MET A 214 0.17 9.28 16.90
N VAL A 215 0.38 8.63 15.75
CA VAL A 215 -0.43 8.88 14.54
C VAL A 215 -1.89 8.44 14.70
N VAL A 216 -2.15 7.36 15.46
CA VAL A 216 -3.53 6.94 15.78
C VAL A 216 -4.20 7.96 16.69
N GLU A 217 -3.50 8.45 17.72
CA GLU A 217 -4.00 9.47 18.65
C GLU A 217 -4.28 10.80 17.94
N ASP A 218 -3.35 11.30 17.12
CA ASP A 218 -3.49 12.53 16.34
C ASP A 218 -4.68 12.47 15.37
N ALA A 219 -4.77 11.39 14.56
CA ALA A 219 -5.88 11.21 13.63
C ALA A 219 -7.26 11.09 14.30
N THR A 220 -7.34 10.43 15.47
CA THR A 220 -8.61 10.24 16.18
C THR A 220 -9.01 11.41 17.08
N SER A 221 -8.08 12.34 17.36
CA SER A 221 -8.35 13.56 18.14
C SER A 221 -8.76 14.75 17.26
N ALA A 222 -8.64 14.63 15.94
CA ALA A 222 -8.97 15.67 14.95
C ALA A 222 -10.33 15.47 14.25
N GLY A 223 -11.06 14.39 14.60
CA GLY A 223 -12.39 14.05 14.06
C GLY A 223 -13.54 14.38 15.02
#